data_AF-X1DXS9-F1
#
_entry.id   AF-X1DXS9-F1
#
_cell.length_a   1.000
_cell.length_b   1.000
_cell.length_c   1.000
_cell.angle_alpha   90.00
_cell.angle_beta   90.00
_cell.angle_gamma   90.00
#
_symmetry.space_group_name_H-M   'P 1'
#
loop_
_entity.id
_entity.type
_entity.pdbx_description
1 polymer ?
#
loop_
_entity_poly.entity_id
_entity_poly.type
_entity_poly.pdbx_seq_one_letter_code
_entity_poly.pdbx_strand_id
1 'polypeptide(L)'
;MAYVYDLMPEKAVEQALKNKIPTMSFTYNEPTSFYEYVYDIAKLAKEKGLRIIWHSNGALNPAPLKELLKYTDGVTIDLKGFSQRAYDNSSAELEPVLRTLKIINKEGKWLEIVNLVIPTINDDLEEIRKMCIWIKENLGVDVPLHFSRFFPAYRLTQLPPTPISTLEKAYEIARKVGLN
;
A
#
# COMPACT_ATOMS: atom_id res chain seq x y z
N MET A 1 -11.82 5.22 -28.39
CA MET A 1 -12.43 6.38 -27.70
C MET A 1 -12.03 6.32 -26.24
N ALA A 2 -11.36 7.34 -25.72
CA ALA A 2 -11.15 7.44 -24.28
C ALA A 2 -12.49 7.85 -23.66
N TYR A 3 -13.08 6.99 -22.83
CA TYR A 3 -14.21 7.38 -22.00
C TYR A 3 -13.65 8.24 -20.86
N VAL A 4 -13.66 9.57 -21.04
CA VAL A 4 -13.37 10.50 -19.97
C VAL A 4 -14.65 10.65 -19.16
N TYR A 5 -14.64 10.12 -17.93
CA TYR A 5 -15.75 10.25 -17.01
C TYR A 5 -15.41 11.34 -15.99
N ASP A 6 -16.20 12.41 -15.98
CA ASP A 6 -16.08 13.48 -14.99
C ASP A 6 -16.93 13.14 -13.77
N LEU A 7 -16.26 12.88 -12.65
CA LEU A 7 -16.87 12.57 -11.37
C LEU A 7 -16.35 13.54 -10.32
N MET A 8 -17.05 14.64 -10.09
CA MET A 8 -16.70 15.58 -9.01
C MET A 8 -16.79 14.90 -7.62
N PRO A 9 -16.02 15.36 -6.62
CA PRO A 9 -15.99 14.76 -5.28
C PRO A 9 -17.36 14.53 -4.65
N GLU A 10 -18.25 15.51 -4.73
CA GLU A 10 -19.61 15.45 -4.18
C GLU A 10 -20.41 14.32 -4.85
N LYS A 11 -20.32 14.22 -6.18
CA LYS A 11 -21.01 13.17 -6.94
C LYS A 11 -20.48 11.78 -6.58
N ALA A 12 -19.19 11.62 -6.32
CA ALA A 12 -18.62 10.35 -5.88
C ALA A 12 -19.22 9.91 -4.53
N VAL A 13 -19.30 10.84 -3.58
CA VAL A 13 -19.88 10.58 -2.24
C VAL A 13 -21.39 10.33 -2.33
N GLU A 14 -22.12 11.11 -3.12
CA GLU A 14 -23.56 10.91 -3.36
C GLU A 14 -23.86 9.54 -3.97
N GLN A 15 -23.04 9.10 -4.94
CA GLN A 15 -23.17 7.76 -5.51
C GLN A 15 -22.92 6.69 -4.47
N ALA A 16 -21.90 6.83 -3.62
CA ALA A 16 -21.65 5.86 -2.55
C ALA A 16 -22.84 5.77 -1.59
N LEU A 17 -23.39 6.90 -1.15
CA LEU A 17 -24.57 6.96 -0.27
C LEU A 17 -25.82 6.35 -0.92
N LYS A 18 -26.12 6.73 -2.16
CA LYS A 18 -27.27 6.23 -2.92
C LYS A 18 -27.22 4.70 -3.07
N ASN A 19 -26.03 4.15 -3.30
CA ASN A 19 -25.81 2.71 -3.44
C ASN A 19 -25.57 1.99 -2.11
N LYS A 20 -25.68 2.69 -0.96
CA LYS A 20 -25.46 2.14 0.38
C LYS A 20 -24.06 1.51 0.54
N ILE A 21 -23.06 2.07 -0.12
CA ILE A 21 -21.66 1.65 -0.02
C ILE A 21 -21.11 2.21 1.30
N PRO A 22 -20.60 1.38 2.22
CA PRO A 22 -20.14 1.84 3.53
C PRO A 22 -18.71 2.39 3.52
N THR A 23 -17.93 2.06 2.49
CA THR A 23 -16.49 2.35 2.40
C THR A 23 -16.12 2.74 0.99
N MET A 24 -15.37 3.84 0.83
CA MET A 24 -14.75 4.22 -0.44
C MET A 24 -13.25 3.88 -0.40
N SER A 25 -12.72 3.37 -1.51
CA SER A 25 -11.31 2.99 -1.64
C SER A 25 -10.67 3.70 -2.83
N PHE A 26 -9.47 4.25 -2.62
CA PHE A 26 -8.65 4.81 -3.70
C PHE A 26 -7.48 3.86 -4.00
N THR A 27 -7.43 3.35 -5.24
CA THR A 27 -6.49 2.30 -5.66
C THR A 27 -6.26 2.30 -7.18
N TYR A 28 -5.53 1.29 -7.70
CA TYR A 28 -5.03 1.09 -9.07
C TYR A 28 -3.92 2.02 -9.50
N ASN A 29 -4.18 3.33 -9.52
CA ASN A 29 -3.15 4.34 -9.65
C ASN A 29 -2.71 4.81 -8.27
N GLU A 30 -1.57 5.49 -8.19
CA GLU A 30 -1.16 6.15 -6.95
C GLU A 30 -2.21 7.21 -6.57
N PRO A 31 -3.01 7.02 -5.50
CA PRO A 31 -4.08 7.96 -5.14
C PRO A 31 -3.53 9.36 -4.90
N THR A 32 -2.28 9.48 -4.45
CA THR A 32 -1.69 10.78 -4.11
C THR A 32 -1.20 11.54 -5.33
N SER A 33 -1.21 10.94 -6.52
CA SER A 33 -1.05 11.70 -7.77
C SER A 33 -2.25 12.61 -8.05
N PHE A 34 -3.41 12.33 -7.45
CA PHE A 34 -4.61 13.17 -7.49
C PHE A 34 -4.99 13.63 -6.08
N TYR A 35 -4.00 14.12 -5.34
CA TYR A 35 -4.10 14.36 -3.89
C TYR A 35 -5.33 15.20 -3.52
N GLU A 36 -5.55 16.34 -4.17
CA GLU A 36 -6.65 17.26 -3.86
C GLU A 36 -8.01 16.59 -4.06
N TYR A 37 -8.16 15.84 -5.16
CA TYR A 37 -9.38 15.11 -5.46
C TYR A 37 -9.67 14.02 -4.42
N VAL A 38 -8.65 13.24 -4.03
CA VAL A 38 -8.76 12.21 -2.98
C VAL A 38 -9.08 12.86 -1.62
N TYR A 39 -8.42 13.97 -1.31
CA TYR A 39 -8.60 14.70 -0.06
C TYR A 39 -10.03 15.25 0.08
N ASP A 40 -10.55 15.89 -0.97
CA ASP A 40 -11.90 16.45 -0.97
C ASP A 40 -12.96 15.36 -0.84
N ILE A 41 -12.82 14.24 -1.55
CA ILE A 41 -13.72 13.09 -1.39
C ILE A 41 -13.62 12.54 0.03
N ALA A 42 -12.41 12.33 0.55
CA ALA A 42 -12.23 11.75 1.88
C ALA A 42 -12.90 12.61 2.96
N LYS A 43 -12.68 13.92 2.92
CA LYS A 43 -13.31 14.86 3.85
C LYS A 43 -14.84 14.81 3.77
N LEU A 44 -15.42 14.92 2.57
CA LEU A 44 -16.87 14.87 2.37
C LEU A 44 -17.46 13.53 2.81
N ALA A 45 -16.81 12.41 2.49
CA ALA A 45 -17.23 11.08 2.84
C ALA A 45 -17.28 10.88 4.37
N LYS A 46 -16.26 11.36 5.09
CA LYS A 46 -16.21 11.28 6.56
C LYS A 46 -17.33 12.09 7.23
N GLU A 47 -17.66 13.26 6.71
CA GLU A 47 -18.80 14.07 7.19
C GLU A 47 -20.14 13.32 7.05
N LYS A 48 -20.24 12.36 6.13
CA LYS A 48 -21.42 11.52 5.89
C LYS A 48 -21.35 10.14 6.53
N GLY A 49 -20.34 9.87 7.35
CA GLY A 49 -20.18 8.60 8.08
C GLY A 49 -19.67 7.44 7.21
N LEU A 50 -19.16 7.71 6.01
CA LEU A 50 -18.50 6.69 5.19
C LEU A 50 -17.08 6.42 5.71
N ARG A 51 -16.58 5.20 5.49
CA ARG A 51 -15.17 4.87 5.75
C ARG A 51 -14.32 5.15 4.52
N ILE A 52 -13.08 5.54 4.75
CA ILE A 52 -12.09 5.81 3.71
C ILE A 52 -10.90 4.89 3.88
N ILE A 53 -10.57 4.17 2.81
CA ILE A 53 -9.34 3.40 2.72
C ILE A 53 -8.59 3.74 1.43
N TRP A 54 -7.29 3.47 1.38
CA TRP A 54 -6.51 3.65 0.15
C TRP A 54 -5.27 2.76 0.10
N HIS A 55 -4.84 2.43 -1.11
CA HIS A 55 -3.63 1.64 -1.37
C HIS A 55 -2.63 2.52 -2.12
N SER A 56 -1.41 2.64 -1.61
CA SER A 56 -0.36 3.52 -2.14
C SER A 56 1.00 2.84 -2.21
N ASN A 57 1.88 3.37 -3.05
CA ASN A 57 3.30 3.04 -3.09
C ASN A 57 4.10 3.59 -1.89
N GLY A 58 3.49 4.46 -1.07
CA GLY A 58 4.06 4.98 0.16
C GLY A 58 5.07 6.12 0.01
N ALA A 59 5.22 6.74 -1.15
CA ALA A 59 6.20 7.79 -1.40
C ALA A 59 5.74 9.23 -1.07
N LEU A 60 4.80 9.41 -0.12
CA LEU A 60 4.21 10.72 0.18
C LEU A 60 5.11 11.59 1.06
N ASN A 61 4.99 12.91 0.87
CA ASN A 61 5.56 13.88 1.80
C ASN A 61 4.84 13.84 3.18
N PRO A 62 5.57 13.99 4.30
CA PRO A 62 4.98 13.87 5.64
C PRO A 62 3.81 14.81 5.95
N ALA A 63 3.87 16.06 5.47
CA ALA A 63 2.83 17.05 5.73
C ALA A 63 1.48 16.70 5.05
N PRO A 64 1.41 16.52 3.72
CA PRO A 64 0.15 16.11 3.08
C PRO A 64 -0.32 14.73 3.54
N LEU A 65 0.59 13.78 3.82
CA LEU A 65 0.20 12.49 4.40
C LEU A 65 -0.61 12.67 5.68
N LYS A 66 -0.13 13.48 6.63
CA LYS A 66 -0.84 13.72 7.90
C LYS A 66 -2.20 14.39 7.71
N GLU A 67 -2.30 15.33 6.78
CA GLU A 67 -3.57 15.98 6.47
C GLU A 67 -4.61 14.98 5.93
N LEU A 68 -4.22 14.13 4.99
CA LEU A 68 -5.11 13.09 4.45
C LEU A 68 -5.48 12.02 5.51
N LEU A 69 -4.54 11.66 6.40
CA LEU A 69 -4.79 10.67 7.45
C LEU A 69 -5.89 11.10 8.43
N LYS A 70 -6.15 12.41 8.62
CA LYS A 70 -7.29 12.90 9.43
C LYS A 70 -8.62 12.32 8.97
N TYR A 71 -8.75 12.03 7.68
CA TYR A 71 -9.97 11.53 7.04
C TYR A 71 -9.88 10.06 6.61
N THR A 72 -8.84 9.35 7.04
CA THR A 72 -8.58 7.95 6.65
C THR A 72 -8.90 7.00 7.80
N ASP A 73 -9.47 5.85 7.47
CA ASP A 73 -9.71 4.73 8.38
C ASP A 73 -8.64 3.62 8.23
N GLY A 74 -8.16 3.36 7.01
CA GLY A 74 -7.09 2.38 6.77
C GLY A 74 -6.28 2.61 5.51
N VAL A 75 -5.03 2.12 5.50
CA VAL A 75 -4.09 2.27 4.40
C VAL A 75 -3.37 0.95 4.15
N THR A 76 -3.22 0.60 2.87
CA THR A 76 -2.33 -0.48 2.42
C THR A 76 -1.14 0.13 1.70
N ILE A 77 0.08 -0.23 2.08
CA ILE A 77 1.30 0.29 1.47
C ILE A 77 2.10 -0.82 0.79
N ASP A 78 2.51 -0.58 -0.46
CA ASP A 78 3.45 -1.46 -1.16
C ASP A 78 4.88 -1.23 -0.67
N LEU A 79 5.43 -2.23 0.02
CA LEU A 79 6.83 -2.26 0.42
C LEU A 79 7.59 -3.18 -0.53
N LYS A 80 8.37 -2.61 -1.45
CA LYS A 80 8.95 -3.35 -2.58
C LYS A 80 10.08 -4.29 -2.19
N GLY A 81 10.84 -3.97 -1.15
CA GLY A 81 11.92 -4.83 -0.68
C GLY A 81 12.90 -4.06 0.18
N PHE A 82 13.94 -4.73 0.68
CA PHE A 82 14.96 -4.17 1.55
C PHE A 82 16.33 -4.03 0.86
N SER A 83 16.30 -3.88 -0.46
CA SER A 83 17.47 -3.68 -1.30
C SER A 83 17.22 -2.65 -2.37
N GLN A 84 18.31 -2.02 -2.82
CA GLN A 84 18.28 -1.06 -3.92
C GLN A 84 17.69 -1.68 -5.20
N ARG A 85 17.98 -2.96 -5.46
CA ARG A 85 17.47 -3.70 -6.63
C ARG A 85 15.95 -3.69 -6.74
N ALA A 86 15.24 -3.75 -5.61
CA ALA A 86 13.78 -3.70 -5.58
C ALA A 86 13.20 -2.36 -6.09
N TYR A 87 14.03 -1.32 -6.14
CA TYR A 87 13.65 0.04 -6.50
C TYR A 87 14.24 0.52 -7.83
N ASP A 88 15.25 -0.15 -8.39
CA ASP A 88 15.97 0.25 -9.62
C ASP A 88 15.07 0.51 -10.84
N ASN A 89 13.92 -0.17 -10.92
CA ASN A 89 12.95 -0.02 -12.01
C ASN A 89 11.77 0.92 -11.66
N SER A 90 11.92 1.73 -10.62
CA SER A 90 10.90 2.66 -10.13
C SER A 90 11.51 4.00 -9.77
N SER A 91 10.68 5.05 -9.70
CA SER A 91 11.08 6.34 -9.13
C SER A 91 10.96 6.37 -7.60
N ALA A 92 10.71 5.24 -6.95
CA ALA A 92 10.56 5.14 -5.52
C ALA A 92 11.89 4.82 -4.85
N GLU A 93 12.01 5.18 -3.59
CA GLU A 93 13.14 4.83 -2.73
C GLU A 93 12.63 4.18 -1.44
N LEU A 94 13.43 3.33 -0.80
CA LEU A 94 13.04 2.63 0.42
C LEU A 94 12.74 3.60 1.57
N GLU A 95 13.64 4.53 1.85
CA GLU A 95 13.56 5.41 3.02
C GLU A 95 12.26 6.25 3.08
N PRO A 96 11.79 6.90 1.99
CA PRO A 96 10.48 7.52 1.96
C PRO A 96 9.33 6.59 2.36
N VAL A 97 9.31 5.35 1.86
CA VAL A 97 8.27 4.37 2.18
C VAL A 97 8.31 3.99 3.66
N LEU A 98 9.51 3.74 4.20
CA LEU A 98 9.69 3.43 5.62
C LEU A 98 9.23 4.57 6.54
N ARG A 99 9.48 5.83 6.15
CA ARG A 99 8.96 7.01 6.87
C ARG A 99 7.44 7.08 6.83
N THR A 100 6.83 6.84 5.67
CA THR A 100 5.37 6.83 5.50
C THR A 100 4.72 5.77 6.39
N LEU A 101 5.24 4.54 6.38
CA LEU A 101 4.75 3.45 7.24
C LEU A 101 4.78 3.84 8.73
N LYS A 102 5.89 4.43 9.20
CA LYS A 102 6.03 4.91 10.58
C LYS A 102 5.02 5.99 10.93
N ILE A 103 4.77 6.93 10.01
CA ILE A 103 3.78 8.00 10.22
C ILE A 103 2.38 7.40 10.32
N ILE A 104 1.97 6.56 9.37
CA ILE A 104 0.62 5.96 9.36
C ILE A 104 0.38 5.17 10.66
N ASN A 105 1.35 4.34 11.06
CA ASN A 105 1.26 3.55 12.30
C ASN A 105 1.14 4.45 13.54
N LYS A 106 1.95 5.52 13.61
CA LYS A 106 1.92 6.48 14.73
C LYS A 106 0.61 7.25 14.82
N GLU A 107 -0.03 7.56 13.69
CA GLU A 107 -1.35 8.22 13.63
C GLU A 107 -2.50 7.24 13.95
N GLY A 108 -2.20 5.98 14.30
CA GLY A 108 -3.16 4.99 14.79
C GLY A 108 -4.16 4.52 13.74
N LYS A 109 -3.79 4.58 12.46
CA LYS A 109 -4.63 4.10 11.36
C LYS A 109 -4.44 2.62 11.13
N TRP A 110 -5.48 1.94 10.63
CA TRP A 110 -5.34 0.57 10.18
C TRP A 110 -4.30 0.52 9.06
N LEU A 111 -3.23 -0.25 9.24
CA LEU A 111 -2.12 -0.31 8.32
C LEU A 111 -1.90 -1.75 7.88
N GLU A 112 -1.83 -1.97 6.58
CA GLU A 112 -1.41 -3.22 5.97
C GLU A 112 -0.23 -2.98 5.04
N ILE A 113 0.59 -4.01 4.87
CA ILE A 113 1.75 -3.99 3.97
C ILE A 113 1.58 -5.07 2.91
N VAL A 114 1.82 -4.73 1.66
CA VAL A 114 1.90 -5.68 0.56
C VAL A 114 3.33 -5.72 0.04
N ASN A 115 3.88 -6.93 -0.13
CA ASN A 115 5.12 -7.17 -0.82
C ASN A 115 4.87 -8.10 -2.01
N LEU A 116 4.87 -7.53 -3.23
CA LEU A 116 4.87 -8.31 -4.47
C LEU A 116 6.25 -8.93 -4.64
N VAL A 117 6.36 -10.23 -4.41
CA VAL A 117 7.61 -10.97 -4.56
C VAL A 117 7.80 -11.25 -6.05
N ILE A 118 8.91 -10.79 -6.62
CA ILE A 118 9.31 -10.89 -8.03
C ILE A 118 10.65 -11.63 -8.11
N PRO A 119 10.76 -12.71 -8.90
CA PRO A 119 11.99 -13.50 -8.96
C PRO A 119 13.17 -12.68 -9.43
N THR A 120 14.35 -12.93 -8.85
CA THR A 120 15.63 -12.24 -9.12
C THR A 120 15.72 -10.78 -8.66
N ILE A 121 14.60 -10.16 -8.30
CA ILE A 121 14.53 -8.73 -7.95
C ILE A 121 14.46 -8.54 -6.43
N ASN A 122 13.54 -9.22 -5.74
CA ASN A 122 13.32 -9.06 -4.30
C ASN A 122 12.92 -10.37 -3.60
N ASP A 123 13.20 -11.53 -4.22
CA ASP A 123 12.89 -12.86 -3.70
C ASP A 123 14.01 -13.46 -2.84
N ASP A 124 15.02 -12.65 -2.48
CA ASP A 124 16.05 -13.05 -1.53
C ASP A 124 15.45 -13.20 -0.11
N LEU A 125 15.61 -14.39 0.46
CA LEU A 125 15.00 -14.74 1.75
C LEU A 125 15.61 -13.96 2.92
N GLU A 126 16.87 -13.54 2.83
CA GLU A 126 17.50 -12.75 3.88
C GLU A 126 17.08 -11.28 3.81
N GLU A 127 16.80 -10.74 2.62
CA GLU A 127 16.14 -9.43 2.47
C GLU A 127 14.71 -9.45 3.01
N ILE A 128 13.94 -10.50 2.73
CA ILE A 128 12.60 -10.69 3.31
C ILE A 128 12.68 -10.77 4.84
N ARG A 129 13.68 -11.48 5.39
CA ARG A 129 13.91 -11.54 6.84
C ARG A 129 14.17 -10.16 7.42
N LYS A 130 15.05 -9.36 6.79
CA LYS A 130 15.34 -7.97 7.22
C LYS A 130 14.07 -7.11 7.20
N MET A 131 13.24 -7.22 6.17
CA MET A 131 11.96 -6.55 6.08
C MET A 131 11.04 -6.93 7.25
N CYS A 132 10.89 -8.22 7.53
CA CYS A 132 10.05 -8.71 8.62
C CYS A 132 10.53 -8.23 10.01
N ILE A 133 11.84 -8.26 10.25
CA ILE A 133 12.45 -7.76 11.49
C ILE A 133 12.16 -6.26 11.64
N TRP A 134 12.35 -5.50 10.58
CA TRP A 134 12.09 -4.06 10.60
C TRP A 134 10.62 -3.75 10.89
N ILE A 135 9.67 -4.46 10.26
CA ILE A 135 8.23 -4.31 10.51
C ILE A 135 7.93 -4.55 11.99
N LYS A 136 8.42 -5.66 12.56
CA LYS A 136 8.24 -5.99 13.97
C LYS A 136 8.76 -4.89 14.89
N GLU A 137 9.98 -4.42 14.65
CA GLU A 137 10.66 -3.45 15.52
C GLU A 137 10.09 -2.03 15.42
N ASN A 138 9.55 -1.65 14.26
CA ASN A 138 9.16 -0.26 14.01
C ASN A 138 7.65 -0.03 13.96
N LEU A 139 6.88 -1.06 13.59
CA LEU A 139 5.43 -0.96 13.41
C LEU A 139 4.66 -1.85 14.40
N GLY A 140 5.24 -2.98 14.79
CA GLY A 140 4.65 -3.95 15.70
C GLY A 140 4.39 -5.30 15.04
N VAL A 141 3.98 -6.29 15.84
CA VAL A 141 3.74 -7.67 15.38
C VAL A 141 2.40 -7.86 14.68
N ASP A 142 1.45 -6.94 14.90
CA ASP A 142 0.07 -7.02 14.46
C ASP A 142 -0.21 -6.33 13.11
N VAL A 143 0.79 -5.68 12.51
CA VAL A 143 0.63 -5.08 11.17
C VAL A 143 0.63 -6.19 10.12
N PRO A 144 -0.49 -6.43 9.40
CA PRO A 144 -0.56 -7.52 8.44
C PRO A 144 0.42 -7.31 7.29
N LEU A 145 1.16 -8.37 6.97
CA LEU A 145 2.09 -8.43 5.83
C LEU A 145 1.60 -9.47 4.83
N HIS A 146 1.28 -9.01 3.62
CA HIS A 146 0.81 -9.84 2.53
C HIS A 146 1.92 -10.06 1.51
N PHE A 147 2.34 -11.32 1.33
CA PHE A 147 3.22 -11.71 0.24
C PHE A 147 2.38 -12.07 -1.00
N SER A 148 2.53 -11.31 -2.07
CA SER A 148 1.77 -11.53 -3.31
C SER A 148 2.66 -12.08 -4.43
N ARG A 149 2.02 -12.86 -5.31
CA ARG A 149 2.66 -13.57 -6.41
C ARG A 149 2.83 -12.67 -7.62
N PHE A 150 4.05 -12.53 -8.13
CA PHE A 150 4.28 -11.93 -9.44
C PHE A 150 3.79 -12.82 -10.59
N PHE A 151 3.19 -12.17 -11.60
CA PHE A 151 2.87 -12.76 -12.88
C PHE A 151 3.52 -11.94 -14.01
N PRO A 152 4.13 -12.59 -15.02
CA PRO A 152 4.85 -11.88 -16.07
C PRO A 152 3.92 -10.99 -16.90
N ALA A 153 4.20 -9.69 -16.91
CA ALA A 153 3.40 -8.70 -17.62
C ALA A 153 4.23 -7.44 -17.95
N TYR A 154 3.69 -6.59 -18.83
CA TYR A 154 4.30 -5.33 -19.27
C TYR A 154 5.76 -5.48 -19.73
N ARG A 155 6.73 -4.97 -18.97
CA ARG A 155 8.17 -4.99 -19.30
C ARG A 155 8.95 -6.14 -18.65
N LEU A 156 8.30 -6.94 -17.80
CA LEU A 156 8.93 -8.05 -17.06
C LEU A 156 8.42 -9.42 -17.54
N THR A 157 8.18 -9.57 -18.84
CA THR A 157 7.65 -10.81 -19.44
C THR A 157 8.67 -11.95 -19.49
N GLN A 158 9.95 -11.63 -19.34
CA GLN A 158 11.07 -12.57 -19.35
C GLN A 158 11.28 -13.33 -18.03
N LEU A 159 10.69 -12.84 -16.94
CA LEU A 159 10.78 -13.50 -15.64
C LEU A 159 9.67 -14.54 -15.51
N PRO A 160 9.88 -15.66 -14.78
CA PRO A 160 8.80 -16.58 -14.47
C PRO A 160 7.86 -15.99 -13.40
N PRO A 161 6.62 -16.49 -13.26
CA PRO A 161 5.81 -16.18 -12.10
C PRO A 161 6.48 -16.70 -10.82
N THR A 162 6.35 -15.97 -9.71
CA THR A 162 7.00 -16.34 -8.43
C THR A 162 6.56 -17.72 -7.96
N PRO A 163 7.46 -18.69 -7.73
CA PRO A 163 7.07 -20.01 -7.23
C PRO A 163 6.25 -19.93 -5.94
N ILE A 164 5.22 -20.77 -5.78
CA ILE A 164 4.39 -20.81 -4.55
C ILE A 164 5.30 -21.06 -3.34
N SER A 165 6.26 -21.97 -3.49
CA SER A 165 7.24 -22.29 -2.45
C SER A 165 8.10 -21.11 -2.00
N THR A 166 8.30 -20.09 -2.85
CA THR A 166 8.97 -18.84 -2.43
C THR A 166 8.09 -18.05 -1.47
N LEU A 167 6.78 -17.96 -1.74
CA LEU A 167 5.81 -17.27 -0.88
C LEU A 167 5.62 -18.01 0.44
N GLU A 168 5.57 -19.35 0.42
CA GLU A 168 5.52 -20.18 1.62
C GLU A 168 6.75 -19.95 2.51
N LYS A 169 7.95 -19.90 1.92
CA LYS A 169 9.18 -19.58 2.66
C LYS A 169 9.16 -18.17 3.25
N ALA A 170 8.65 -17.19 2.52
CA ALA A 170 8.50 -15.81 3.00
C ALA A 170 7.55 -15.74 4.20
N TYR A 171 6.40 -16.43 4.13
CA TYR A 171 5.47 -16.59 5.24
C TYR A 171 6.12 -17.24 6.46
N GLU A 172 6.83 -18.36 6.27
CA GLU A 172 7.54 -19.05 7.35
C GLU A 172 8.60 -18.15 8.02
N ILE A 173 9.28 -17.29 7.26
CA ILE A 173 10.22 -16.31 7.79
C ILE A 173 9.50 -15.28 8.65
N ALA A 174 8.40 -14.71 8.17
CA ALA A 174 7.59 -13.74 8.92
C ALA A 174 7.12 -14.33 10.26
N ARG A 175 6.61 -15.57 10.24
CA ARG A 175 6.21 -16.32 11.44
C ARG A 175 7.37 -16.56 12.40
N LYS A 176 8.54 -16.98 11.90
CA LYS A 176 9.75 -17.20 12.72
C LYS A 176 10.31 -15.93 13.34
N VAL A 177 10.16 -14.79 12.67
CA VAL A 177 10.52 -13.47 13.24
C VAL A 177 9.53 -13.06 14.33
N GLY A 178 8.31 -13.58 14.30
CA GLY A 178 7.26 -13.35 15.28
C GLY A 178 6.21 -12.32 14.84
N LEU A 179 5.97 -12.19 13.52
CA LEU A 179 4.79 -11.51 13.01
C LEU A 179 3.55 -12.43 13.13
N ASN A 180 2.39 -11.85 13.41
CA ASN A 180 1.15 -12.58 13.66
C ASN A 180 0.50 -13.19 12.42
#